data_AF-A0A660RUC2-F1
#
_entry.id   AF-A0A660RUC2-F1
#
_cell.length_a   1.000
_cell.length_b   1.000
_cell.length_c   1.000
_cell.angle_alpha   90.00
_cell.angle_beta   90.00
_cell.angle_gamma   90.00
#
_symmetry.space_group_name_H-M   'P 1'
#
loop_
_entity.id
_entity.type
_entity.pdbx_description
1 polymer ?
#
loop_
_entity_poly.entity_id
_entity_poly.type
_entity_poly.pdbx_seq_one_letter_code
_entity_poly.pdbx_strand_id
1 'polypeptide(L)'
;EAPLFLMYTSGTTGKPKGCQHSTGGYLAYVTGTSKYIQDIHPEDVYWCMADIGWITGHSYIVYGPLALCASSVIYEGVPTYPDPGRAWRIAEELDVNIFHTAPTTIRTLRKVGPDEPAKYNYHFKHMTTVGEPIEPEVWKWYYHVIGKGEAVIVDTWWQTENGGFLCSTVPAIKPMKPGSAGPGMPGIYPIIYDDDGNIVPAGSGKAGNICIQNPWPGQFQTIWGDRDRYVSTYFAKYCKDKNSKNWRDWPYLSGDAAVLAKDGYFRILGRLDDVINVSGHRLGTKELESASLDVPEVAEAAVVPAADEIKGMVPDLYVSLKPGYDPSPELAAKISQSLCDSIGKIAKPRKVWIVPDMPKTRSGKIMRRVLAAISNDRDVGDTTTLANPEIVAEIYKMSKE
;
A
#
# COMPACT_ATOMS: atom_id res chain seq x y z
N GLU A 1 2.97 -9.77 30.05
CA GLU A 1 2.27 -10.03 28.78
C GLU A 1 2.77 -11.29 28.09
N ALA A 2 1.93 -12.33 28.01
CA ALA A 2 2.23 -13.56 27.31
C ALA A 2 2.21 -13.36 25.77
N PRO A 3 3.16 -13.95 25.02
CA PRO A 3 3.12 -13.97 23.56
C PRO A 3 1.89 -14.74 23.05
N LEU A 4 1.19 -14.18 22.05
CA LEU A 4 0.08 -14.85 21.38
C LEU A 4 0.56 -15.58 20.12
N PHE A 5 1.26 -14.89 19.23
CA PHE A 5 1.81 -15.46 18.00
C PHE A 5 3.09 -14.72 17.56
N LEU A 6 3.83 -15.37 16.66
CA LEU A 6 4.94 -14.79 15.90
C LEU A 6 4.54 -14.71 14.43
N MET A 7 4.73 -13.55 13.80
CA MET A 7 4.54 -13.40 12.37
C MET A 7 5.84 -12.97 11.69
N TYR A 8 6.33 -13.83 10.80
CA TYR A 8 7.55 -13.56 10.06
C TYR A 8 7.28 -12.60 8.90
N THR A 9 8.06 -11.52 8.83
CA THR A 9 8.00 -10.56 7.73
C THR A 9 9.37 -10.40 7.08
N SER A 10 9.38 -10.13 5.78
CA SER A 10 10.61 -9.82 5.05
C SER A 10 11.15 -8.45 5.48
N GLY A 11 12.33 -8.42 6.07
CA GLY A 11 13.06 -7.18 6.34
C GLY A 11 13.94 -6.76 5.17
N THR A 12 14.27 -5.47 5.08
CA THR A 12 15.20 -4.92 4.07
C THR A 12 16.60 -5.53 4.13
N THR A 13 16.98 -6.13 5.28
CA THR A 13 18.28 -6.76 5.53
C THR A 13 18.33 -8.28 5.23
N GLY A 14 17.30 -8.85 4.61
CA GLY A 14 17.33 -10.21 4.05
C GLY A 14 16.93 -11.36 4.99
N LYS A 15 17.17 -11.27 6.32
CA LYS A 15 16.63 -12.26 7.28
C LYS A 15 15.21 -11.91 7.72
N PRO A 16 14.23 -12.83 7.59
CA PRO A 16 12.89 -12.63 8.12
C PRO A 16 12.91 -12.27 9.61
N LYS A 17 12.05 -11.34 10.02
CA LYS A 17 11.90 -10.89 11.41
C LYS A 17 10.60 -11.45 11.97
N GLY A 18 10.66 -12.19 13.08
CA GLY A 18 9.48 -12.73 13.76
C GLY A 18 8.85 -11.66 14.65
N CYS A 19 7.85 -10.94 14.15
CA CYS A 19 7.12 -9.94 14.93
C CYS A 19 6.30 -10.63 16.03
N GLN A 20 6.62 -10.38 17.30
CA GLN A 20 5.92 -10.98 18.43
C GLN A 20 4.76 -10.09 18.89
N HIS A 21 3.54 -10.64 18.90
CA HIS A 21 2.36 -9.96 19.42
C HIS A 21 1.96 -10.48 20.81
N SER A 22 1.46 -9.57 21.65
CA SER A 22 0.93 -9.91 22.98
C SER A 22 -0.49 -10.47 22.90
N THR A 23 -1.02 -11.05 23.98
CA THR A 23 -2.40 -11.55 24.00
C THR A 23 -3.44 -10.44 24.23
N GLY A 24 -3.38 -9.77 25.39
CA GLY A 24 -4.44 -8.84 25.81
C GLY A 24 -4.53 -7.58 24.95
N GLY A 25 -3.39 -6.89 24.76
CA GLY A 25 -3.34 -5.65 23.98
C GLY A 25 -3.73 -5.85 22.52
N TYR A 26 -3.21 -6.92 21.89
CA TYR A 26 -3.54 -7.26 20.51
C TYR A 26 -5.03 -7.54 20.33
N LEU A 27 -5.59 -8.45 21.15
CA LEU A 27 -6.99 -8.85 21.00
C LEU A 27 -7.95 -7.67 21.28
N ALA A 28 -7.67 -6.87 22.31
CA ALA A 28 -8.47 -5.67 22.60
C ALA A 28 -8.42 -4.66 21.43
N TYR A 29 -7.26 -4.48 20.81
CA TYR A 29 -7.10 -3.54 19.70
C TYR A 29 -7.88 -3.99 18.46
N VAL A 30 -7.68 -5.24 18.02
CA VAL A 30 -8.33 -5.75 16.80
C VAL A 30 -9.84 -5.92 16.96
N THR A 31 -10.31 -6.25 18.17
CA THR A 31 -11.75 -6.25 18.50
C THR A 31 -12.32 -4.83 18.39
N GLY A 32 -11.62 -3.85 18.96
CA GLY A 32 -12.03 -2.44 18.91
C GLY A 32 -12.06 -1.89 17.49
N THR A 33 -11.03 -2.14 16.68
CA THR A 33 -11.00 -1.66 15.29
C THR A 33 -12.03 -2.36 14.41
N SER A 34 -12.25 -3.66 14.60
CA SER A 34 -13.33 -4.41 13.92
C SER A 34 -14.70 -3.82 14.23
N LYS A 35 -14.96 -3.50 15.50
CA LYS A 35 -16.24 -2.94 15.93
C LYS A 35 -16.46 -1.51 15.43
N TYR A 36 -15.49 -0.62 15.66
CA TYR A 36 -15.72 0.81 15.48
C TYR A 36 -15.38 1.33 14.08
N ILE A 37 -14.55 0.61 13.31
CA ILE A 37 -14.12 1.04 11.96
C ILE A 37 -14.75 0.22 10.88
N GLN A 38 -14.85 -1.09 11.09
CA GLN A 38 -15.54 -1.97 10.16
C GLN A 38 -17.03 -2.10 10.45
N ASP A 39 -17.49 -1.51 11.55
CA ASP A 39 -18.91 -1.52 11.97
C ASP A 39 -19.48 -2.95 12.06
N ILE A 40 -18.64 -3.88 12.52
CA ILE A 40 -19.00 -5.30 12.65
C ILE A 40 -19.87 -5.50 13.89
N HIS A 41 -21.01 -6.12 13.68
CA HIS A 41 -22.00 -6.55 14.66
C HIS A 41 -22.17 -8.08 14.62
N PRO A 42 -22.70 -8.72 15.68
CA PRO A 42 -22.86 -10.17 15.74
C PRO A 42 -23.68 -10.78 14.59
N GLU A 43 -24.64 -10.02 14.04
CA GLU A 43 -25.51 -10.41 12.92
C GLU A 43 -24.85 -10.28 11.55
N ASP A 44 -23.65 -9.70 11.45
CA ASP A 44 -22.99 -9.48 10.17
C ASP A 44 -22.31 -10.74 9.63
N VAL A 45 -22.40 -10.89 8.31
CA VAL A 45 -21.59 -11.83 7.54
C VAL A 45 -20.44 -11.05 6.90
N TYR A 46 -19.30 -11.18 7.54
CA TYR A 46 -18.07 -10.49 7.19
C TYR A 46 -17.18 -11.38 6.32
N TRP A 47 -16.66 -10.82 5.23
CA TRP A 47 -15.70 -11.52 4.39
C TRP A 47 -14.45 -10.68 4.13
N CYS A 48 -13.31 -11.17 4.60
CA CYS A 48 -11.99 -10.69 4.21
C CYS A 48 -11.33 -11.67 3.23
N MET A 49 -10.99 -11.19 2.04
CA MET A 49 -10.35 -11.98 0.98
C MET A 49 -8.83 -12.13 1.16
N ALA A 50 -8.28 -11.75 2.31
CA ALA A 50 -6.87 -11.98 2.59
C ALA A 50 -6.59 -13.47 2.84
N ASP A 51 -5.32 -13.85 2.78
CA ASP A 51 -4.88 -15.17 3.25
C ASP A 51 -4.50 -15.10 4.74
N ILE A 52 -4.75 -16.20 5.47
CA ILE A 52 -4.47 -16.30 6.92
C ILE A 52 -2.98 -16.21 7.26
N GLY A 53 -2.08 -16.45 6.31
CA GLY A 53 -0.63 -16.27 6.45
C GLY A 53 -0.18 -14.82 6.59
N TRP A 54 -1.06 -13.85 6.34
CA TRP A 54 -0.79 -12.42 6.54
C TRP A 54 -1.44 -11.87 7.80
N ILE A 55 -0.96 -10.71 8.27
CA ILE A 55 -1.51 -10.06 9.47
C ILE A 55 -2.99 -9.71 9.30
N THR A 56 -3.42 -9.36 8.09
CA THR A 56 -4.84 -9.12 7.78
C THR A 56 -5.70 -10.33 8.10
N GLY A 57 -5.25 -11.53 7.77
CA GLY A 57 -5.98 -12.74 8.09
C GLY A 57 -6.02 -13.04 9.59
N HIS A 58 -4.92 -12.81 10.30
CA HIS A 58 -4.91 -12.93 11.76
C HIS A 58 -5.90 -11.95 12.40
N SER A 59 -5.71 -10.65 12.17
CA SER A 59 -6.46 -9.60 12.85
C SER A 59 -7.91 -9.53 12.41
N TYR A 60 -8.18 -9.78 11.12
CA TYR A 60 -9.45 -9.44 10.50
C TYR A 60 -10.08 -10.57 9.68
N ILE A 61 -9.57 -11.80 9.68
CA ILE A 61 -10.39 -12.99 9.35
C ILE A 61 -10.76 -13.71 10.65
N VAL A 62 -9.79 -13.86 11.56
CA VAL A 62 -9.94 -14.66 12.77
C VAL A 62 -10.24 -13.78 13.99
N TYR A 63 -9.25 -13.08 14.54
CA TYR A 63 -9.36 -12.55 15.92
C TYR A 63 -10.43 -11.48 16.09
N GLY A 64 -10.45 -10.45 15.25
CA GLY A 64 -11.37 -9.32 15.37
C GLY A 64 -12.85 -9.68 15.18
N PRO A 65 -13.25 -10.22 14.01
CA PRO A 65 -14.64 -10.60 13.76
C PRO A 65 -15.17 -11.66 14.74
N LEU A 66 -14.37 -12.69 15.05
CA LEU A 66 -14.82 -13.75 15.97
C LEU A 66 -14.92 -13.27 17.42
N ALA A 67 -14.10 -12.31 17.86
CA ALA A 67 -14.24 -11.68 19.17
C ALA A 67 -15.53 -10.84 19.30
N LEU A 68 -16.14 -10.47 18.18
CA LEU A 68 -17.44 -9.78 18.11
C LEU A 68 -18.61 -10.74 17.83
N CYS A 69 -18.35 -12.05 17.78
CA CYS A 69 -19.32 -13.08 17.46
C CYS A 69 -19.94 -12.97 16.06
N ALA A 70 -19.30 -12.24 15.13
CA ALA A 70 -19.74 -12.16 13.75
C ALA A 70 -19.42 -13.46 12.98
N SER A 71 -20.10 -13.66 11.86
CA SER A 71 -19.78 -14.74 10.92
C SER A 71 -18.64 -14.31 10.01
N SER A 72 -17.56 -15.10 9.95
CA SER A 72 -16.39 -14.80 9.11
C SER A 72 -16.27 -15.83 7.98
N VAL A 73 -16.24 -15.36 6.74
CA VAL A 73 -16.07 -16.21 5.55
C VAL A 73 -14.59 -16.50 5.33
N ILE A 74 -14.24 -17.79 5.31
CA ILE A 74 -12.91 -18.28 4.91
C ILE A 74 -12.99 -18.81 3.49
N TYR A 75 -12.13 -18.32 2.61
CA TYR A 75 -12.12 -18.67 1.19
C TYR A 75 -10.76 -19.22 0.76
N GLU A 76 -10.76 -20.44 0.23
CA GLU A 76 -9.54 -21.14 -0.23
C GLU A 76 -9.11 -20.75 -1.65
N GLY A 77 -10.07 -20.32 -2.49
CA GLY A 77 -9.83 -20.11 -3.90
C GLY A 77 -9.24 -18.74 -4.27
N VAL A 78 -9.37 -18.38 -5.54
CA VAL A 78 -8.97 -17.07 -6.07
C VAL A 78 -10.18 -16.31 -6.66
N PRO A 79 -10.19 -14.97 -6.65
CA PRO A 79 -11.36 -14.16 -7.03
C PRO A 79 -11.91 -14.41 -8.44
N THR A 80 -11.12 -15.02 -9.33
CA THR A 80 -11.42 -15.17 -10.76
C THR A 80 -11.60 -16.60 -11.22
N TYR A 81 -11.64 -17.59 -10.30
CA TYR A 81 -11.83 -19.00 -10.66
C TYR A 81 -13.14 -19.57 -10.09
N PRO A 82 -14.00 -20.20 -10.91
CA PRO A 82 -13.79 -20.55 -12.32
C PRO A 82 -13.96 -19.38 -13.31
N ASP A 83 -14.50 -18.25 -12.86
CA ASP A 83 -14.76 -17.06 -13.68
C ASP A 83 -14.77 -15.78 -12.82
N PRO A 84 -14.79 -14.57 -13.43
CA PRO A 84 -14.82 -13.29 -12.73
C PRO A 84 -16.05 -13.05 -11.82
N GLY A 85 -17.10 -13.85 -11.95
CA GLY A 85 -18.30 -13.79 -11.12
C GLY A 85 -18.17 -14.49 -9.77
N ARG A 86 -17.04 -15.17 -9.50
CA ARG A 86 -16.86 -16.00 -8.31
C ARG A 86 -17.09 -15.26 -7.00
N ALA A 87 -16.50 -14.09 -6.84
CA ALA A 87 -16.63 -13.32 -5.60
C ALA A 87 -18.08 -12.90 -5.34
N TRP A 88 -18.79 -12.52 -6.40
CA TRP A 88 -20.15 -12.02 -6.30
C TRP A 88 -21.17 -13.13 -6.02
N ARG A 89 -20.96 -14.33 -6.60
CA ARG A 89 -21.74 -15.53 -6.23
C ARG A 89 -21.60 -15.86 -4.75
N ILE A 90 -20.38 -15.85 -4.22
CA ILE A 90 -20.15 -16.11 -2.80
C ILE A 90 -20.85 -15.04 -1.95
N ALA A 91 -20.72 -13.77 -2.32
CA ALA A 91 -21.36 -12.68 -1.59
C ALA A 91 -22.88 -12.81 -1.56
N GLU A 92 -23.50 -13.18 -2.68
CA GLU A 92 -24.94 -13.40 -2.79
C GLU A 92 -25.39 -14.67 -2.03
N GLU A 93 -24.70 -15.79 -2.21
CA GLU A 93 -25.07 -17.09 -1.58
C GLU A 93 -24.94 -17.08 -0.06
N LEU A 94 -23.96 -16.34 0.48
CA LEU A 94 -23.70 -16.26 1.92
C LEU A 94 -24.27 -15.00 2.58
N ASP A 95 -24.95 -14.14 1.82
CA ASP A 95 -25.46 -12.85 2.30
C ASP A 95 -24.36 -11.98 2.96
N VAL A 96 -23.19 -11.91 2.30
CA VAL A 96 -22.06 -11.10 2.78
C VAL A 96 -22.46 -9.64 2.74
N ASN A 97 -22.38 -8.97 3.90
CA ASN A 97 -22.73 -7.56 4.04
C ASN A 97 -21.54 -6.66 4.37
N ILE A 98 -20.38 -7.22 4.77
CA ILE A 98 -19.12 -6.49 4.93
C ILE A 98 -18.02 -7.15 4.09
N PHE A 99 -17.43 -6.38 3.17
CA PHE A 99 -16.44 -6.90 2.22
C PHE A 99 -15.07 -6.23 2.33
N HIS A 100 -14.04 -7.00 2.68
CA HIS A 100 -12.68 -6.52 2.93
C HIS A 100 -11.70 -7.15 1.94
N THR A 101 -11.06 -6.32 1.11
CA THR A 101 -10.12 -6.80 0.10
C THR A 101 -8.98 -5.82 -0.19
N ALA A 102 -7.99 -6.26 -0.96
CA ALA A 102 -6.86 -5.44 -1.36
C ALA A 102 -7.16 -4.69 -2.69
N PRO A 103 -6.63 -3.47 -2.88
CA PRO A 103 -6.71 -2.74 -4.15
C PRO A 103 -6.26 -3.54 -5.38
N THR A 104 -5.25 -4.41 -5.26
CA THR A 104 -4.84 -5.32 -6.33
C THR A 104 -5.97 -6.25 -6.77
N THR A 105 -6.74 -6.80 -5.82
CA THR A 105 -7.91 -7.62 -6.14
C THR A 105 -8.98 -6.79 -6.86
N ILE A 106 -9.23 -5.56 -6.38
CA ILE A 106 -10.19 -4.63 -7.00
C ILE A 106 -9.78 -4.31 -8.44
N ARG A 107 -8.49 -4.00 -8.69
CA ARG A 107 -7.96 -3.74 -10.03
C ARG A 107 -8.09 -4.96 -10.95
N THR A 108 -7.80 -6.15 -10.44
CA THR A 108 -7.96 -7.39 -11.21
C THR A 108 -9.42 -7.59 -11.61
N LEU A 109 -10.36 -7.52 -10.66
CA LEU A 109 -11.79 -7.71 -10.92
C LEU A 109 -12.33 -6.67 -11.91
N ARG A 110 -11.95 -5.39 -11.74
CA ARG A 110 -12.28 -4.31 -12.68
C ARG A 110 -11.77 -4.60 -14.10
N LYS A 111 -10.55 -5.15 -14.22
CA LYS A 111 -9.93 -5.44 -15.52
C LYS A 111 -10.61 -6.61 -16.23
N VAL A 112 -10.95 -7.68 -15.51
CA VAL A 112 -11.44 -8.93 -16.12
C VAL A 112 -12.96 -8.97 -16.30
N GLY A 113 -13.72 -8.18 -15.53
CA GLY A 113 -15.17 -8.19 -15.58
C GLY A 113 -15.77 -6.96 -14.90
N PRO A 114 -15.64 -5.75 -15.50
CA PRO A 114 -16.11 -4.52 -14.89
C PRO A 114 -17.63 -4.48 -14.66
N ASP A 115 -18.41 -5.13 -15.53
CA ASP A 115 -19.87 -5.20 -15.44
C ASP A 115 -20.37 -6.52 -14.82
N GLU A 116 -19.46 -7.42 -14.48
CA GLU A 116 -19.79 -8.71 -13.87
C GLU A 116 -20.53 -8.58 -12.53
N PRO A 117 -20.16 -7.66 -11.62
CA PRO A 117 -20.82 -7.55 -10.32
C PRO A 117 -22.32 -7.18 -10.43
N ALA A 118 -22.74 -6.51 -11.51
CA ALA A 118 -24.13 -6.08 -11.71
C ALA A 118 -25.11 -7.24 -11.96
N LYS A 119 -24.61 -8.46 -12.23
CA LYS A 119 -25.42 -9.65 -12.47
C LYS A 119 -25.89 -10.35 -11.18
N TYR A 120 -25.42 -9.89 -10.02
CA TYR A 120 -25.61 -10.56 -8.73
C TYR A 120 -26.34 -9.66 -7.73
N ASN A 121 -27.16 -10.26 -6.89
CA ASN A 121 -27.97 -9.61 -5.87
C ASN A 121 -27.34 -9.70 -4.48
N TYR A 122 -26.17 -9.09 -4.31
CA TYR A 122 -25.55 -8.84 -2.99
C TYR A 122 -25.77 -7.38 -2.56
N HIS A 123 -25.65 -7.10 -1.26
CA HIS A 123 -25.69 -5.76 -0.69
C HIS A 123 -24.60 -5.59 0.37
N PHE A 124 -23.62 -4.73 0.11
CA PHE A 124 -22.60 -4.41 1.09
C PHE A 124 -22.99 -3.13 1.83
N LYS A 125 -23.11 -3.20 3.16
CA LYS A 125 -23.22 -1.99 3.99
C LYS A 125 -21.86 -1.32 4.17
N HIS A 126 -20.79 -2.12 4.15
CA HIS A 126 -19.43 -1.68 4.42
C HIS A 126 -18.41 -2.41 3.55
N MET A 127 -17.40 -1.68 3.10
CA MET A 127 -16.25 -2.20 2.39
C MET A 127 -14.94 -1.67 3.00
N THR A 128 -13.94 -2.53 3.08
CA THR A 128 -12.60 -2.18 3.60
C THR A 128 -11.54 -2.38 2.51
N THR A 129 -10.66 -1.39 2.33
CA THR A 129 -9.45 -1.54 1.50
C THR A 129 -8.19 -1.59 2.38
N VAL A 130 -7.23 -2.44 2.00
CA VAL A 130 -6.04 -2.70 2.82
C VAL A 130 -4.80 -3.05 2.00
N GLY A 131 -3.63 -2.77 2.59
CA GLY A 131 -2.35 -3.38 2.22
C GLY A 131 -1.52 -2.58 1.21
N GLU A 132 -2.14 -1.67 0.47
CA GLU A 132 -1.47 -0.80 -0.48
C GLU A 132 -2.32 0.45 -0.77
N PRO A 133 -1.72 1.52 -1.33
CA PRO A 133 -2.49 2.67 -1.78
C PRO A 133 -3.52 2.28 -2.85
N ILE A 134 -4.73 2.83 -2.74
CA ILE A 134 -5.78 2.74 -3.76
C ILE A 134 -5.87 4.03 -4.56
N GLU A 135 -5.86 3.93 -5.89
CA GLU A 135 -5.96 5.08 -6.76
C GLU A 135 -7.39 5.65 -6.77
N PRO A 136 -7.58 6.99 -6.87
CA PRO A 136 -8.91 7.60 -6.86
C PRO A 136 -9.89 7.01 -7.88
N GLU A 137 -9.44 6.68 -9.09
CA GLU A 137 -10.29 6.10 -10.13
C GLU A 137 -10.69 4.65 -9.83
N VAL A 138 -9.80 3.86 -9.23
CA VAL A 138 -10.11 2.50 -8.77
C VAL A 138 -11.07 2.55 -7.60
N TRP A 139 -10.86 3.47 -6.66
CA TRP A 139 -11.75 3.70 -5.52
C TRP A 139 -13.16 4.10 -5.97
N LYS A 140 -13.29 5.03 -6.91
CA LYS A 140 -14.60 5.47 -7.44
C LYS A 140 -15.34 4.33 -8.13
N TRP A 141 -14.65 3.53 -8.94
CA TRP A 141 -15.24 2.34 -9.54
C TRP A 141 -15.73 1.37 -8.46
N TYR A 142 -14.91 1.13 -7.43
CA TYR A 142 -15.27 0.27 -6.30
C TYR A 142 -16.53 0.76 -5.58
N TYR A 143 -16.61 2.07 -5.30
CA TYR A 143 -17.79 2.69 -4.69
C TYR A 143 -19.06 2.58 -5.54
N HIS A 144 -18.98 2.92 -6.82
CA HIS A 144 -20.17 2.98 -7.68
C HIS A 144 -20.64 1.61 -8.16
N VAL A 145 -19.72 0.72 -8.53
CA VAL A 145 -20.06 -0.56 -9.16
C VAL A 145 -20.26 -1.66 -8.13
N ILE A 146 -19.36 -1.76 -7.15
CA ILE A 146 -19.44 -2.82 -6.13
C ILE A 146 -20.24 -2.34 -4.91
N GLY A 147 -19.95 -1.14 -4.42
CA GLY A 147 -20.69 -0.54 -3.31
C GLY A 147 -22.08 0.00 -3.69
N LYS A 148 -22.45 -0.02 -4.98
CA LYS A 148 -23.72 0.51 -5.53
C LYS A 148 -24.02 1.96 -5.16
N GLY A 149 -22.99 2.75 -4.80
CA GLY A 149 -23.13 4.11 -4.30
C GLY A 149 -23.70 4.21 -2.86
N GLU A 150 -23.87 3.09 -2.17
CA GLU A 150 -24.47 3.02 -0.84
C GLU A 150 -23.46 2.62 0.24
N ALA A 151 -22.57 1.67 -0.07
CA ALA A 151 -21.63 1.12 0.89
C ALA A 151 -20.61 2.17 1.39
N VAL A 152 -20.35 2.17 2.69
CA VAL A 152 -19.22 2.91 3.26
C VAL A 152 -17.93 2.21 2.86
N ILE A 153 -16.91 2.97 2.43
CA ILE A 153 -15.57 2.48 2.19
C ILE A 153 -14.61 3.10 3.20
N VAL A 154 -13.96 2.24 3.98
CA VAL A 154 -12.82 2.65 4.81
C VAL A 154 -11.52 2.18 4.17
N ASP A 155 -10.64 3.11 3.89
CA ASP A 155 -9.26 2.80 3.52
C ASP A 155 -8.42 2.70 4.79
N THR A 156 -7.67 1.61 4.95
CA THR A 156 -6.99 1.28 6.21
C THR A 156 -5.49 1.18 6.00
N TRP A 157 -4.75 2.09 6.65
CA TRP A 157 -3.29 2.01 6.69
C TRP A 157 -2.80 1.46 8.04
N TRP A 158 -1.95 0.45 7.94
CA TRP A 158 -1.32 -0.27 9.05
C TRP A 158 -0.34 -1.34 8.52
N GLN A 159 0.36 -2.00 9.43
CA GLN A 159 1.43 -2.96 9.15
C GLN A 159 1.36 -4.16 10.10
N THR A 160 2.11 -5.22 9.81
CA THR A 160 2.24 -6.39 10.68
C THR A 160 2.65 -6.02 12.10
N GLU A 161 3.56 -5.06 12.24
CA GLU A 161 4.06 -4.54 13.50
C GLU A 161 3.01 -3.79 14.32
N ASN A 162 1.92 -3.35 13.71
CA ASN A 162 0.93 -2.49 14.35
C ASN A 162 -0.27 -3.25 14.90
N GLY A 163 -0.42 -4.52 14.51
CA GLY A 163 -1.49 -5.42 14.94
C GLY A 163 -2.86 -5.08 14.33
N GLY A 164 -3.21 -3.81 14.17
CA GLY A 164 -4.46 -3.36 13.56
C GLY A 164 -4.34 -1.96 12.95
N PHE A 165 -5.47 -1.36 12.57
CA PHE A 165 -5.54 -0.10 11.82
C PHE A 165 -4.91 1.07 12.58
N LEU A 166 -4.12 1.91 11.91
CA LEU A 166 -3.55 3.13 12.51
C LEU A 166 -4.17 4.41 11.95
N CYS A 167 -4.40 4.45 10.63
CA CYS A 167 -5.15 5.52 9.99
C CYS A 167 -6.33 4.93 9.24
N SER A 168 -7.50 5.51 9.46
CA SER A 168 -8.73 5.24 8.72
C SER A 168 -9.75 6.34 8.98
N THR A 169 -10.76 6.44 8.12
CA THR A 169 -11.97 7.20 8.42
C THR A 169 -12.90 6.40 9.32
N VAL A 170 -13.40 7.02 10.39
CA VAL A 170 -14.48 6.42 11.18
C VAL A 170 -15.80 6.63 10.43
N PRO A 171 -16.54 5.56 10.08
CA PRO A 171 -17.84 5.65 9.40
C PRO A 171 -18.77 6.65 10.08
N ALA A 172 -19.57 7.38 9.29
CA ALA A 172 -20.53 8.40 9.73
C ALA A 172 -19.96 9.63 10.50
N ILE A 173 -18.66 9.68 10.82
CA ILE A 173 -18.04 10.81 11.54
C ILE A 173 -17.21 11.69 10.60
N LYS A 174 -16.52 11.09 9.63
CA LYS A 174 -15.61 11.77 8.71
C LYS A 174 -15.90 11.37 7.27
N PRO A 175 -15.85 12.31 6.30
CA PRO A 175 -16.07 11.98 4.89
C PRO A 175 -14.97 11.07 4.35
N MET A 176 -15.34 10.10 3.53
CA MET A 176 -14.41 9.29 2.75
C MET A 176 -13.71 10.17 1.70
N LYS A 177 -12.45 9.89 1.42
CA LYS A 177 -11.70 10.58 0.36
C LYS A 177 -10.97 9.55 -0.50
N PRO A 178 -11.26 9.50 -1.82
CA PRO A 178 -10.57 8.60 -2.72
C PRO A 178 -9.03 8.77 -2.62
N GLY A 179 -8.33 7.67 -2.36
CA GLY A 179 -6.86 7.65 -2.25
C GLY A 179 -6.28 8.27 -0.98
N SER A 180 -7.08 8.47 0.08
CA SER A 180 -6.58 8.84 1.40
C SER A 180 -6.97 7.82 2.45
N ALA A 181 -5.99 7.42 3.26
CA ALA A 181 -6.18 6.54 4.41
C ALA A 181 -6.92 7.20 5.58
N GLY A 182 -7.34 8.47 5.48
CA GLY A 182 -8.02 9.15 6.58
C GLY A 182 -7.11 9.70 7.68
N PRO A 183 -7.69 10.20 8.79
CA PRO A 183 -6.96 10.68 9.95
C PRO A 183 -6.38 9.52 10.80
N GLY A 184 -5.60 9.87 11.82
CA GLY A 184 -5.27 8.94 12.89
C GLY A 184 -6.53 8.41 13.57
N MET A 185 -6.55 7.09 13.78
CA MET A 185 -7.58 6.38 14.52
C MET A 185 -7.74 6.90 15.96
N PRO A 186 -8.91 6.73 16.61
CA PRO A 186 -9.06 7.10 18.02
C PRO A 186 -7.95 6.50 18.90
N GLY A 187 -7.20 7.35 19.59
CA GLY A 187 -6.06 6.94 20.42
C GLY A 187 -4.74 6.74 19.68
N ILE A 188 -4.70 6.99 18.36
CA ILE A 188 -3.49 6.97 17.54
C ILE A 188 -3.14 8.41 17.14
N TYR A 189 -1.89 8.79 17.37
CA TYR A 189 -1.40 10.15 17.08
C TYR A 189 -0.26 10.08 16.05
N PRO A 190 -0.59 10.01 14.75
CA PRO A 190 0.41 10.03 13.71
C PRO A 190 1.04 11.41 13.55
N ILE A 191 2.31 11.43 13.19
CA ILE A 191 3.08 12.63 12.90
C ILE A 191 3.97 12.38 11.68
N ILE A 192 4.33 13.43 10.96
CA ILE A 192 5.26 13.34 9.83
C ILE A 192 6.54 14.07 10.22
N TYR A 193 7.66 13.35 10.22
CA TYR A 193 8.99 13.91 10.39
C TYR A 193 9.73 14.00 9.06
N ASP A 194 10.51 15.05 8.84
CA ASP A 194 11.55 15.05 7.80
C ASP A 194 12.73 14.15 8.22
N ASP A 195 13.83 14.16 7.45
CA ASP A 195 14.99 13.33 7.77
C ASP A 195 15.79 13.83 8.98
N ASP A 196 15.68 15.11 9.30
CA ASP A 196 16.35 15.75 10.44
C ASP A 196 15.52 15.66 11.74
N GLY A 197 14.29 15.13 11.66
CA GLY A 197 13.39 14.97 12.81
C GLY A 197 12.51 16.18 13.08
N ASN A 198 12.45 17.15 12.17
CA ASN A 198 11.51 18.26 12.28
C ASN A 198 10.12 17.85 11.80
N ILE A 199 9.09 18.45 12.39
CA ILE A 199 7.70 18.17 12.03
C ILE A 199 7.41 18.80 10.67
N VAL A 200 6.90 18.00 9.73
CA VAL A 200 6.40 18.50 8.44
C VAL A 200 4.99 19.06 8.65
N PRO A 201 4.75 20.37 8.40
CA PRO A 201 3.45 20.98 8.66
C PRO A 201 2.33 20.44 7.77
N ALA A 202 1.12 20.35 8.34
CA ALA A 202 -0.09 20.00 7.61
C ALA A 202 -0.36 20.98 6.45
N GLY A 203 -0.76 20.47 5.30
CA GLY A 203 -1.07 21.26 4.10
C GLY A 203 0.16 21.81 3.37
N SER A 204 1.38 21.48 3.79
CA SER A 204 2.61 21.93 3.11
C SER A 204 2.85 21.26 1.75
N GLY A 205 2.16 20.14 1.46
CA GLY A 205 2.40 19.31 0.28
C GLY A 205 3.73 18.54 0.32
N LYS A 206 4.55 18.73 1.37
CA LYS A 206 5.80 18.00 1.56
C LYS A 206 5.52 16.64 2.18
N ALA A 207 6.14 15.60 1.64
CA ALA A 207 6.12 14.29 2.26
C ALA A 207 7.25 14.14 3.28
N GLY A 208 7.02 13.26 4.24
CA GLY A 208 8.03 12.86 5.22
C GLY A 208 7.75 11.45 5.73
N ASN A 209 8.46 11.07 6.78
CA ASN A 209 8.40 9.77 7.42
C ASN A 209 7.23 9.76 8.40
N ILE A 210 6.20 8.95 8.11
CA ILE A 210 5.07 8.84 9.04
C ILE A 210 5.50 8.02 10.27
N CYS A 211 5.25 8.60 11.44
CA CYS A 211 5.57 8.01 12.73
C CYS A 211 4.33 8.04 13.63
N ILE A 212 4.28 7.18 14.64
CA ILE A 212 3.24 7.21 15.67
C ILE A 212 3.87 7.67 16.98
N GLN A 213 3.35 8.74 17.56
CA GLN A 213 3.97 9.38 18.71
C GLN A 213 3.80 8.57 20.00
N ASN A 214 2.66 7.91 20.16
CA ASN A 214 2.28 7.19 21.36
C ASN A 214 2.32 5.67 21.17
N PRO A 215 2.51 4.89 22.24
CA PRO A 215 2.23 3.45 22.22
C PRO A 215 0.72 3.22 22.12
N TRP A 216 0.33 2.09 21.53
CA TRP A 216 -1.05 1.64 21.41
C TRP A 216 -1.17 0.14 21.72
N PRO A 217 -2.37 -0.38 22.05
CA PRO A 217 -2.50 -1.75 22.55
C PRO A 217 -2.07 -2.84 21.55
N GLY A 218 -2.31 -2.63 20.25
CA GLY A 218 -1.99 -3.59 19.19
C GLY A 218 -0.52 -3.64 18.75
N GLN A 219 0.34 -2.79 19.30
CA GLN A 219 1.75 -2.74 18.91
C GLN A 219 2.46 -4.06 19.25
N PHE A 220 3.21 -4.60 18.29
CA PHE A 220 4.11 -5.73 18.53
C PHE A 220 5.16 -5.42 19.61
N GLN A 221 5.57 -6.43 20.36
CA GLN A 221 6.38 -6.26 21.57
C GLN A 221 7.88 -6.24 21.32
N THR A 222 8.33 -6.97 20.29
CA THR A 222 9.73 -7.15 19.91
C THR A 222 9.83 -7.88 18.57
N ILE A 223 11.04 -7.96 18.02
CA ILE A 223 11.41 -9.05 17.10
C ILE A 223 11.88 -10.23 17.96
N TRP A 224 11.35 -11.42 17.69
CA TRP A 224 11.64 -12.65 18.43
C TRP A 224 13.14 -12.96 18.39
N GLY A 225 13.75 -13.05 19.57
CA GLY A 225 15.19 -13.30 19.72
C GLY A 225 16.11 -12.15 19.28
N ASP A 226 15.58 -10.96 18.94
CA ASP A 226 16.38 -9.85 18.38
C ASP A 226 15.82 -8.47 18.79
N ARG A 227 15.93 -8.16 20.09
CA ARG A 227 15.43 -6.89 20.64
C ARG A 227 16.21 -5.67 20.14
N ASP A 228 17.50 -5.82 19.86
CA ASP A 228 18.33 -4.71 19.38
C ASP A 228 17.93 -4.28 17.96
N ARG A 229 17.58 -5.23 17.09
CA ARG A 229 16.99 -4.91 15.78
C ARG A 229 15.63 -4.25 15.91
N TYR A 230 14.81 -4.63 16.89
CA TYR A 230 13.53 -3.95 17.17
C TYR A 230 13.75 -2.46 17.52
N VAL A 231 14.66 -2.15 18.45
CA VAL A 231 14.92 -0.76 18.82
C VAL A 231 15.54 0.03 17.66
N SER A 232 16.56 -0.52 17.01
CA SER A 232 17.28 0.16 15.93
C SER A 232 16.42 0.40 14.69
N THR A 233 15.52 -0.53 14.35
CA THR A 233 14.67 -0.42 13.15
C THR A 233 13.54 0.59 13.33
N TYR A 234 12.85 0.56 14.48
CA TYR A 234 11.55 1.26 14.60
C TYR A 234 11.58 2.47 15.52
N PHE A 235 12.59 2.65 16.36
CA PHE A 235 12.55 3.72 17.37
C PHE A 235 13.81 4.59 17.39
N ALA A 236 14.96 4.09 16.95
CA ALA A 236 16.23 4.79 17.11
C ALA A 236 16.36 6.08 16.28
N LYS A 237 15.79 6.15 15.06
CA LYS A 237 16.00 7.29 14.13
C LYS A 237 15.55 8.62 14.71
N TYR A 238 14.36 8.65 15.32
CA TYR A 238 13.74 9.86 15.88
C TYR A 238 13.69 9.84 17.41
N CYS A 239 14.51 9.00 18.03
CA CYS A 239 14.63 8.97 19.47
C CYS A 239 15.30 10.25 19.96
N LYS A 240 14.68 10.95 20.91
CA LYS A 240 15.23 12.19 21.48
C LYS A 240 16.32 11.93 22.52
N ASP A 241 16.14 10.88 23.31
CA ASP A 241 17.10 10.43 24.32
C ASP A 241 17.06 8.90 24.44
N LYS A 242 18.16 8.26 24.06
CA LYS A 242 18.31 6.79 24.07
C LYS A 242 18.29 6.18 25.47
N ASN A 243 18.45 7.00 26.52
CA ASN A 243 18.38 6.56 27.91
C ASN A 243 17.00 6.83 28.54
N SER A 244 16.11 7.53 27.83
CA SER A 244 14.79 7.86 28.34
C SER A 244 13.90 6.64 28.45
N LYS A 245 13.11 6.58 29.53
CA LYS A 245 12.00 5.61 29.69
C LYS A 245 10.64 6.22 29.35
N ASN A 246 10.60 7.48 28.96
CA ASN A 246 9.38 8.17 28.57
C ASN A 246 9.08 7.85 27.11
N TRP A 247 7.92 7.24 26.84
CA TRP A 247 7.51 6.88 25.48
C TRP A 247 7.48 8.07 24.51
N ARG A 248 7.31 9.30 25.01
CA ARG A 248 7.31 10.53 24.20
C ARG A 248 8.64 10.81 23.50
N ASP A 249 9.71 10.17 23.95
CA ASP A 249 11.04 10.27 23.36
C ASP A 249 11.32 9.15 22.35
N TRP A 250 10.36 8.24 22.14
CA TRP A 250 10.48 7.05 21.31
C TRP A 250 9.30 6.91 20.34
N PRO A 251 9.14 7.86 19.39
CA PRO A 251 8.13 7.71 18.34
C PRO A 251 8.42 6.45 17.49
N TYR A 252 7.38 5.70 17.16
CA TYR A 252 7.47 4.55 16.26
C TYR A 252 7.60 5.03 14.80
N LEU A 253 8.63 4.60 14.09
CA LEU A 253 8.84 4.81 12.66
C LEU A 253 8.26 3.63 11.86
N SER A 254 7.30 3.89 10.98
CA SER A 254 6.69 2.85 10.13
C SER A 254 7.57 2.40 8.97
N GLY A 255 8.48 3.27 8.53
CA GLY A 255 9.22 3.08 7.28
C GLY A 255 8.39 3.40 6.03
N ASP A 256 7.27 4.11 6.16
CA ASP A 256 6.45 4.63 5.06
C ASP A 256 6.60 6.15 4.92
N ALA A 257 6.43 6.65 3.70
CA ALA A 257 6.26 8.07 3.45
C ALA A 257 4.78 8.44 3.41
N ALA A 258 4.45 9.61 3.96
CA ALA A 258 3.11 10.18 3.86
C ALA A 258 3.15 11.69 3.64
N VAL A 259 2.04 12.23 3.18
CA VAL A 259 1.71 13.67 3.26
C VAL A 259 0.53 13.87 4.22
N LEU A 260 0.50 15.01 4.90
CA LEU A 260 -0.61 15.42 5.77
C LEU A 260 -1.34 16.60 5.13
N ALA A 261 -2.61 16.39 4.80
CA ALA A 261 -3.49 17.46 4.31
C ALA A 261 -3.83 18.45 5.43
N LYS A 262 -4.23 19.68 5.06
CA LYS A 262 -4.59 20.74 6.01
C LYS A 262 -5.74 20.35 6.94
N ASP A 263 -6.60 19.45 6.50
CA ASP A 263 -7.77 18.95 7.25
C ASP A 263 -7.51 17.65 8.03
N GLY A 264 -6.24 17.27 8.19
CA GLY A 264 -5.84 16.16 9.06
C GLY A 264 -5.87 14.77 8.42
N TYR A 265 -6.05 14.69 7.10
CA TYR A 265 -6.04 13.42 6.37
C TYR A 265 -4.63 13.04 5.93
N PHE A 266 -4.26 11.79 6.18
CA PHE A 266 -3.00 11.22 5.71
C PHE A 266 -3.20 10.56 4.35
N ARG A 267 -2.24 10.77 3.45
CA ARG A 267 -2.11 10.00 2.22
C ARG A 267 -0.74 9.34 2.22
N ILE A 268 -0.75 8.01 2.13
CA ILE A 268 0.43 7.15 2.17
C ILE A 268 0.99 7.07 0.75
N LEU A 269 2.27 7.39 0.59
CA LEU A 269 2.94 7.39 -0.72
C LEU A 269 3.62 6.06 -1.03
N GLY A 270 3.77 5.20 -0.03
CA GLY A 270 4.46 3.92 -0.13
C GLY A 270 5.61 3.82 0.87
N ARG A 271 6.40 2.75 0.74
CA ARG A 271 7.59 2.53 1.56
C ARG A 271 8.64 3.61 1.30
N LEU A 272 9.45 3.95 2.30
CA LEU A 272 10.55 4.92 2.13
C LEU A 272 11.58 4.48 1.08
N ASP A 273 11.83 3.18 0.94
CA ASP A 273 12.67 2.60 -0.11
C ASP A 273 12.04 2.67 -1.50
N ASP A 274 10.71 2.86 -1.59
CA ASP A 274 9.95 3.01 -2.83
C ASP A 274 9.59 4.48 -3.15
N VAL A 275 10.19 5.45 -2.45
CA VAL A 275 9.95 6.90 -2.60
C VAL A 275 11.21 7.59 -3.09
N ILE A 276 11.05 8.45 -4.10
CA ILE A 276 12.17 9.19 -4.72
C ILE A 276 12.20 10.59 -4.14
N ASN A 277 13.36 11.00 -3.60
CA ASN A 277 13.58 12.37 -3.13
C ASN A 277 14.21 13.22 -4.25
N VAL A 278 13.39 14.09 -4.86
CA VAL A 278 13.80 15.01 -5.93
C VAL A 278 13.90 16.42 -5.36
N SER A 279 15.13 16.92 -5.17
CA SER A 279 15.36 18.28 -4.66
C SER A 279 14.59 18.58 -3.35
N GLY A 280 14.49 17.61 -2.44
CA GLY A 280 13.77 17.75 -1.17
C GLY A 280 12.28 17.42 -1.25
N HIS A 281 11.74 17.13 -2.43
CA HIS A 281 10.37 16.67 -2.63
C HIS A 281 10.33 15.15 -2.74
N ARG A 282 9.58 14.51 -1.84
CA ARG A 282 9.38 13.07 -1.86
C ARG A 282 8.20 12.70 -2.75
N LEU A 283 8.48 11.90 -3.78
CA LEU A 283 7.52 11.43 -4.76
C LEU A 283 7.36 9.91 -4.60
N GLY A 284 6.12 9.46 -4.41
CA GLY A 284 5.81 8.04 -4.43
C GLY A 284 5.96 7.49 -5.85
N THR A 285 6.71 6.40 -6.03
CA THR A 285 6.83 5.73 -7.33
C THR A 285 5.47 5.36 -7.91
N LYS A 286 4.54 4.91 -7.06
CA LYS A 286 3.17 4.54 -7.46
C LYS A 286 2.32 5.69 -7.95
N GLU A 287 2.46 6.88 -7.37
CA GLU A 287 1.75 8.08 -7.81
C GLU A 287 2.20 8.46 -9.23
N LEU A 288 3.51 8.40 -9.48
CA LEU A 288 4.10 8.65 -10.80
C LEU A 288 3.69 7.57 -11.83
N GLU A 289 3.69 6.29 -11.44
CA GLU A 289 3.19 5.19 -12.27
C GLU A 289 1.71 5.41 -12.62
N SER A 290 0.87 5.78 -11.66
CA SER A 290 -0.55 6.04 -11.90
C SER A 290 -0.78 7.19 -12.87
N ALA A 291 -0.07 8.31 -12.72
CA ALA A 291 -0.22 9.46 -13.62
C ALA A 291 0.22 9.15 -15.06
N SER A 292 1.10 8.15 -15.25
CA SER A 292 1.46 7.68 -16.60
C SER A 292 0.36 6.82 -17.24
N LEU A 293 -0.41 6.09 -16.42
CA LEU A 293 -1.50 5.22 -16.88
C LEU A 293 -2.74 6.00 -17.35
N ASP A 294 -2.80 7.31 -17.09
CA ASP A 294 -3.80 8.22 -17.66
C ASP A 294 -3.62 8.40 -19.18
N VAL A 295 -2.45 8.04 -19.72
CA VAL A 295 -2.19 8.02 -21.16
C VAL A 295 -2.71 6.70 -21.74
N PRO A 296 -3.74 6.71 -22.62
CA PRO A 296 -4.45 5.49 -23.06
C PRO A 296 -3.57 4.42 -23.70
N GLU A 297 -2.46 4.81 -24.32
CA GLU A 297 -1.50 3.94 -24.99
C GLU A 297 -0.69 3.08 -24.01
N VAL A 298 -0.59 3.50 -22.74
CA VAL A 298 0.24 2.84 -21.72
C VAL A 298 -0.45 1.58 -21.16
N ALA A 299 0.26 0.46 -21.13
CA ALA A 299 -0.20 -0.80 -20.56
C ALA A 299 0.31 -1.01 -19.13
N GLU A 300 1.62 -0.86 -18.91
CA GLU A 300 2.26 -0.97 -17.60
C GLU A 300 3.29 0.14 -17.43
N ALA A 301 3.50 0.54 -16.17
CA ALA A 301 4.48 1.55 -15.81
C ALA A 301 5.28 1.13 -14.59
N ALA A 302 6.56 1.47 -14.59
CA ALA A 302 7.45 1.26 -13.47
C ALA A 302 8.36 2.47 -13.29
N VAL A 303 8.34 3.07 -12.10
CA VAL A 303 9.20 4.21 -11.79
C VAL A 303 10.33 3.75 -10.88
N VAL A 304 11.55 4.21 -11.19
CA VAL A 304 12.76 3.93 -10.42
C VAL A 304 13.56 5.21 -10.14
N PRO A 305 14.25 5.28 -8.99
CA PRO A 305 15.19 6.37 -8.73
C PRO A 305 16.42 6.24 -9.62
N ALA A 306 16.76 7.32 -10.31
CA ALA A 306 18.00 7.50 -11.05
C ALA A 306 18.82 8.62 -10.40
N ALA A 307 20.14 8.43 -10.31
CA ALA A 307 21.05 9.45 -9.80
C ALA A 307 21.07 10.68 -10.73
N ASP A 308 21.07 11.87 -10.12
CA ASP A 308 21.18 13.17 -10.79
C ASP A 308 22.15 14.05 -10.03
N GLU A 309 23.11 14.64 -10.74
CA GLU A 309 24.22 15.41 -10.13
C GLU A 309 23.74 16.64 -9.35
N ILE A 310 22.58 17.21 -9.72
CA ILE A 310 22.07 18.46 -9.14
C ILE A 310 20.95 18.16 -8.14
N LYS A 311 20.04 17.26 -8.49
CA LYS A 311 18.81 16.99 -7.72
C LYS A 311 18.96 15.81 -6.76
N GLY A 312 20.11 15.13 -6.79
CA GLY A 312 20.40 13.93 -6.01
C GLY A 312 19.79 12.69 -6.66
N MET A 313 18.46 12.56 -6.58
CA MET A 313 17.72 11.50 -7.25
C MET A 313 16.55 12.10 -8.05
N VAL A 314 16.26 11.50 -9.19
CA VAL A 314 15.16 11.87 -10.09
C VAL A 314 14.44 10.62 -10.58
N PRO A 315 13.14 10.70 -10.93
CA PRO A 315 12.43 9.55 -11.46
C PRO A 315 12.87 9.26 -12.90
N ASP A 316 13.26 8.01 -13.16
CA ASP A 316 13.16 7.42 -14.49
C ASP A 316 11.85 6.62 -14.57
N LEU A 317 11.13 6.77 -15.68
CA LEU A 317 9.87 6.10 -15.91
C LEU A 317 10.04 5.08 -17.04
N TYR A 318 9.83 3.80 -16.75
CA TYR A 318 9.72 2.74 -17.73
C TYR A 318 8.25 2.50 -18.05
N VAL A 319 7.94 2.28 -19.33
CA VAL A 319 6.58 2.10 -19.83
C VAL A 319 6.55 0.99 -20.88
N SER A 320 5.60 0.07 -20.79
CA SER A 320 5.23 -0.81 -21.90
C SER A 320 3.89 -0.36 -22.49
N LEU A 321 3.74 -0.47 -23.80
CA LEU A 321 2.55 -0.02 -24.52
C LEU A 321 1.53 -1.15 -24.69
N LYS A 322 0.27 -0.77 -24.91
CA LYS A 322 -0.76 -1.71 -25.35
C LYS A 322 -0.44 -2.21 -26.77
N PRO A 323 -0.87 -3.42 -27.15
CA PRO A 323 -0.69 -3.92 -28.51
C PRO A 323 -1.23 -2.96 -29.57
N GLY A 324 -0.48 -2.75 -30.64
CA GLY A 324 -0.87 -1.87 -31.75
C GLY A 324 -0.40 -0.41 -31.62
N TYR A 325 0.35 -0.07 -30.58
CA TYR A 325 1.03 1.23 -30.46
C TYR A 325 2.54 1.07 -30.57
N ASP A 326 3.17 1.98 -31.33
CA ASP A 326 4.62 2.00 -31.53
C ASP A 326 5.29 3.05 -30.63
N PRO A 327 6.53 2.81 -30.17
CA PRO A 327 7.30 3.80 -29.41
C PRO A 327 7.64 5.01 -30.29
N SER A 328 7.41 6.21 -29.78
CA SER A 328 7.86 7.45 -30.42
C SER A 328 8.30 8.52 -29.40
N PRO A 329 9.18 9.47 -29.81
CA PRO A 329 9.55 10.61 -28.98
C PRO A 329 8.34 11.47 -28.56
N GLU A 330 7.36 11.62 -29.44
CA GLU A 330 6.12 12.36 -29.17
C GLU A 330 5.29 11.66 -28.08
N LEU A 331 5.21 10.33 -28.12
CA LEU A 331 4.52 9.55 -27.09
C LEU A 331 5.24 9.63 -25.74
N ALA A 332 6.58 9.55 -25.74
CA ALA A 332 7.37 9.74 -24.52
C ALA A 332 7.16 11.14 -23.91
N ALA A 333 7.10 12.18 -24.75
CA ALA A 333 6.80 13.54 -24.32
C ALA A 333 5.37 13.68 -23.76
N LYS A 334 4.38 13.07 -24.42
CA LYS A 334 2.98 13.01 -23.96
C LYS A 334 2.88 12.37 -22.58
N ILE A 335 3.54 11.24 -22.36
CA ILE A 335 3.59 10.54 -21.06
C ILE A 335 4.24 11.43 -20.00
N SER A 336 5.39 12.03 -20.29
CA SER A 336 6.07 12.96 -19.37
C SER A 336 5.17 14.15 -18.98
N GLN A 337 4.43 14.69 -19.94
CA GLN A 337 3.51 15.80 -19.71
C GLN A 337 2.33 15.40 -18.82
N SER A 338 1.79 14.18 -18.98
CA SER A 338 0.73 13.64 -18.10
C SER A 338 1.13 13.69 -16.61
N LEU A 339 2.36 13.29 -16.29
CA LEU A 339 2.88 13.38 -14.92
C LEU A 339 2.98 14.83 -14.42
N CYS A 340 3.40 15.73 -15.30
CA CYS A 340 3.52 17.14 -14.97
C CYS A 340 2.16 17.80 -14.72
N ASP A 341 1.14 17.39 -15.45
CA ASP A 341 -0.22 17.93 -15.33
C ASP A 341 -0.92 17.38 -14.07
N SER A 342 -0.74 16.09 -13.77
CA SER A 342 -1.37 15.45 -12.60
C SER A 342 -0.69 15.77 -11.27
N ILE A 343 0.64 15.88 -11.23
CA ILE A 343 1.41 16.01 -9.97
C ILE A 343 2.18 17.34 -9.90
N GLY A 344 2.62 17.86 -11.05
CA GLY A 344 3.40 19.10 -11.14
C GLY A 344 4.78 18.89 -11.76
N LYS A 345 5.46 19.99 -12.12
CA LYS A 345 6.77 19.96 -12.81
C LYS A 345 7.87 19.20 -12.07
N ILE A 346 7.74 19.03 -10.75
CA ILE A 346 8.68 18.28 -9.93
C ILE A 346 8.65 16.77 -10.21
N ALA A 347 7.52 16.27 -10.70
CA ALA A 347 7.29 14.87 -11.07
C ALA A 347 7.83 14.51 -12.46
N LYS A 348 8.35 15.48 -13.21
CA LYS A 348 8.87 15.25 -14.56
C LYS A 348 9.99 14.20 -14.53
N PRO A 349 9.82 13.05 -15.21
CA PRO A 349 10.88 12.06 -15.33
C PRO A 349 12.11 12.64 -16.02
N ARG A 350 13.29 12.19 -15.60
CA ARG A 350 14.55 12.45 -16.32
C ARG A 350 14.50 11.82 -17.70
N LYS A 351 14.06 10.55 -17.78
CA LYS A 351 13.82 9.85 -19.04
C LYS A 351 12.55 9.00 -18.95
N VAL A 352 11.83 8.92 -20.07
CA VAL A 352 10.73 7.98 -20.27
C VAL A 352 11.22 6.90 -21.22
N TRP A 353 11.40 5.69 -20.70
CA TRP A 353 11.85 4.52 -21.42
C TRP A 353 10.63 3.73 -21.89
N ILE A 354 10.32 3.81 -23.19
CA ILE A 354 9.28 2.95 -23.78
C ILE A 354 9.96 1.63 -24.13
N VAL A 355 9.65 0.58 -23.38
CA VAL A 355 10.27 -0.75 -23.48
C VAL A 355 9.31 -1.77 -24.08
N PRO A 356 9.80 -2.81 -24.76
CA PRO A 356 8.95 -3.84 -25.35
C PRO A 356 8.13 -4.62 -24.32
N ASP A 357 8.73 -4.92 -23.16
CA ASP A 357 8.08 -5.57 -22.03
C ASP A 357 8.80 -5.21 -20.72
N MET A 358 8.14 -5.46 -19.59
CA MET A 358 8.69 -5.25 -18.25
C MET A 358 9.42 -6.48 -17.73
N PRO A 359 10.57 -6.34 -17.03
CA PRO A 359 11.23 -7.46 -16.37
C PRO A 359 10.36 -7.95 -15.22
N LYS A 360 9.62 -9.04 -15.46
CA LYS A 360 8.66 -9.62 -14.51
C LYS A 360 9.15 -10.97 -14.00
N THR A 361 8.91 -11.24 -12.73
CA THR A 361 9.00 -12.60 -12.18
C THR A 361 7.96 -13.51 -12.81
N ARG A 362 8.09 -14.84 -12.64
CA ARG A 362 7.06 -15.81 -13.08
C ARG A 362 5.68 -15.57 -12.47
N SER A 363 5.58 -14.85 -11.35
CA SER A 363 4.31 -14.44 -10.73
C SER A 363 3.77 -13.10 -11.23
N GLY A 364 4.40 -12.48 -12.24
CA GLY A 364 3.96 -11.22 -12.83
C GLY A 364 4.41 -9.96 -12.09
N LYS A 365 5.16 -10.07 -10.98
CA LYS A 365 5.69 -8.91 -10.26
C LYS A 365 6.85 -8.27 -11.04
N ILE A 366 6.74 -6.96 -11.32
CA ILE A 366 7.82 -6.15 -11.93
C ILE A 366 9.02 -6.06 -11.00
N MET A 367 10.21 -6.38 -11.52
CA MET A 367 11.48 -6.36 -10.81
C MET A 367 12.16 -4.99 -10.91
N ARG A 368 11.64 -4.01 -10.13
CA ARG A 368 12.16 -2.63 -10.08
C ARG A 368 13.65 -2.53 -9.79
N ARG A 369 14.21 -3.46 -9.00
CA ARG A 369 15.66 -3.53 -8.72
C ARG A 369 16.49 -3.60 -9.99
N VAL A 370 16.04 -4.36 -11.00
CA VAL A 370 16.74 -4.51 -12.28
C VAL A 370 16.69 -3.20 -13.07
N LEU A 371 15.50 -2.61 -13.20
CA LEU A 371 15.32 -1.32 -13.86
C LEU A 371 16.14 -0.21 -13.20
N ALA A 372 16.15 -0.17 -11.86
CA ALA A 372 16.95 0.79 -11.10
C ALA A 372 18.46 0.58 -11.32
N ALA A 373 18.93 -0.67 -11.41
CA ALA A 373 20.33 -0.95 -11.74
C ALA A 373 20.69 -0.44 -13.14
N ILE A 374 19.82 -0.65 -14.13
CA ILE A 374 20.00 -0.14 -15.50
C ILE A 374 20.05 1.39 -15.51
N SER A 375 19.08 2.09 -14.90
CA SER A 375 19.04 3.56 -14.84
C SER A 375 20.26 4.19 -14.18
N ASN A 376 20.99 3.45 -13.33
CA ASN A 376 22.14 3.92 -12.57
C ASN A 376 23.47 3.27 -13.02
N ASP A 377 23.49 2.60 -14.17
CA ASP A 377 24.68 1.90 -14.70
C ASP A 377 25.35 0.94 -13.70
N ARG A 378 24.53 0.20 -12.93
CA ARG A 378 24.97 -0.81 -11.97
C ARG A 378 24.73 -2.22 -12.50
N ASP A 379 25.43 -3.19 -11.91
CA ASP A 379 25.16 -4.60 -12.16
C ASP A 379 23.72 -4.96 -11.77
N VAL A 380 22.97 -5.52 -12.72
CA VAL A 380 21.60 -6.00 -12.54
C VAL A 380 21.53 -7.23 -11.64
N GLY A 381 22.65 -7.92 -11.42
CA GLY A 381 22.76 -9.11 -10.58
C GLY A 381 21.95 -10.29 -11.12
N ASP A 382 21.52 -11.18 -10.22
CA ASP A 382 20.79 -12.39 -10.60
C ASP A 382 19.40 -12.08 -11.21
N THR A 383 19.20 -12.56 -12.43
CA THR A 383 17.98 -12.43 -13.25
C THR A 383 17.31 -13.77 -13.55
N THR A 384 17.81 -14.89 -12.99
CA THR A 384 17.32 -16.26 -13.27
C THR A 384 15.86 -16.51 -12.87
N THR A 385 15.31 -15.65 -12.01
CA THR A 385 13.92 -15.70 -11.55
C THR A 385 12.92 -14.97 -12.46
N LEU A 386 13.41 -14.27 -13.49
CA LEU A 386 12.56 -13.59 -14.46
C LEU A 386 11.85 -14.58 -15.37
N ALA A 387 10.61 -14.24 -15.74
CA ALA A 387 9.84 -14.99 -16.73
C ALA A 387 10.45 -14.84 -18.13
N ASN A 388 10.95 -13.65 -18.45
CA ASN A 388 11.68 -13.36 -19.67
C ASN A 388 12.99 -12.64 -19.31
N PRO A 389 14.09 -13.36 -19.05
CA PRO A 389 15.38 -12.74 -18.72
C PRO A 389 15.98 -11.91 -19.87
N GLU A 390 15.64 -12.24 -21.12
CA GLU A 390 16.20 -11.60 -22.33
C GLU A 390 15.84 -10.12 -22.41
N ILE A 391 14.66 -9.75 -21.87
CA ILE A 391 14.21 -8.35 -21.83
C ILE A 391 15.19 -7.44 -21.09
N VAL A 392 15.94 -7.97 -20.12
CA VAL A 392 16.92 -7.17 -19.36
C VAL A 392 18.06 -6.73 -20.26
N ALA A 393 18.54 -7.62 -21.14
CA ALA A 393 19.60 -7.30 -22.07
C ALA A 393 19.14 -6.29 -23.12
N GLU A 394 17.89 -6.39 -23.58
CA GLU A 394 17.31 -5.44 -24.52
C GLU A 394 17.16 -4.04 -23.89
N ILE A 395 16.58 -3.95 -22.67
CA ILE A 395 16.46 -2.68 -21.95
C ILE A 395 17.84 -2.08 -21.66
N TYR A 396 18.83 -2.90 -21.31
CA TYR A 396 20.21 -2.44 -21.09
C TYR A 396 20.87 -1.94 -22.37
N LYS A 397 20.62 -2.57 -23.52
CA LYS A 397 21.11 -2.09 -24.81
C LYS A 397 20.49 -0.73 -25.14
N MET A 398 19.17 -0.61 -24.99
CA MET A 398 18.44 0.65 -25.17
C MET A 398 18.97 1.74 -24.22
N SER A 399 19.48 1.40 -23.04
CA SER A 399 20.02 2.38 -22.11
C SER A 399 21.39 2.93 -22.47
N LYS A 400 22.11 2.27 -23.40
CA LYS A 400 23.42 2.72 -23.92
C LYS A 400 23.32 3.48 -25.24
N GLU A 401 22.16 3.42 -25.90
CA GLU A 401 21.79 4.22 -27.07
C GLU A 401 21.14 5.55 -26.63
#